data_AF-A0A353HRS2-F1
#
_entry.id   AF-A0A353HRS2-F1
#
_cell.length_a   1.000
_cell.length_b   1.000
_cell.length_c   1.000
_cell.angle_alpha   90.00
_cell.angle_beta   90.00
_cell.angle_gamma   90.00
#
_symmetry.space_group_name_H-M   'P 1'
#
loop_
_entity.id
_entity.type
_entity.pdbx_description
1 polymer ?
#
loop_
_entity_poly.entity_id
_entity_poly.type
_entity_poly.pdbx_seq_one_letter_code
_entity_poly.pdbx_strand_id
1 'polypeptide(L)'
;MSGWWVVVDPRTPEERDASQDPMGPLVASWEASVFSMRFLDQLEKGGWAKQHSFNGYPNRYTVRAGDFVPFIIDGPPVEDLGPNKGWTSRVTIHRDKLLALPANHMLTVDVWDQS
;
A
#
# COMPACT_ATOMS: atom_id res chain seq x y z
N MET A 1 -9.69 -12.16 14.07
CA MET A 1 -9.76 -11.50 12.74
C MET A 1 -8.34 -11.16 12.37
N SER A 2 -7.76 -11.91 11.43
CA SER A 2 -6.43 -11.58 10.91
C SER A 2 -6.58 -10.35 10.01
N GLY A 3 -5.99 -9.25 10.45
CA GLY A 3 -5.87 -8.04 9.66
C GLY A 3 -4.69 -8.13 8.72
N TRP A 4 -4.64 -7.23 7.76
CA TRP A 4 -3.53 -7.07 6.84
C TRP A 4 -2.90 -5.72 7.08
N TRP A 5 -1.58 -5.64 7.14
CA TRP A 5 -0.87 -4.39 7.24
C TRP A 5 -0.33 -3.99 5.87
N VAL A 6 -0.87 -2.90 5.33
CA VAL A 6 -0.39 -2.27 4.10
C VAL A 6 0.65 -1.21 4.44
N VAL A 7 1.78 -1.26 3.76
CA VAL A 7 2.94 -0.40 3.96
C VAL A 7 3.33 0.19 2.61
N VAL A 8 3.38 1.51 2.51
CA VAL A 8 3.77 2.24 1.29
C VAL A 8 5.10 2.92 1.53
N ASP A 9 6.10 2.48 0.77
CA ASP A 9 7.47 2.96 0.84
C ASP A 9 7.82 3.70 -0.47
N PRO A 10 8.46 4.87 -0.38
CA PRO A 10 8.90 5.60 -1.57
C PRO A 10 10.12 4.96 -2.23
N ARG A 11 10.77 3.98 -1.62
CA ARG A 11 11.89 3.28 -2.25
C ARG A 11 11.39 2.18 -3.17
N THR A 12 12.23 1.80 -4.12
CA THR A 12 12.05 0.57 -4.90
C THR A 12 12.18 -0.68 -4.02
N PRO A 13 11.66 -1.84 -4.45
CA PRO A 13 11.82 -3.09 -3.72
C PRO A 13 13.26 -3.39 -3.33
N GLU A 14 14.20 -3.19 -4.26
CA GLU A 14 15.61 -3.48 -4.09
C GLU A 14 16.27 -2.54 -3.07
N GLU A 15 15.99 -1.24 -3.16
CA GLU A 15 16.48 -0.24 -2.20
C GLU A 15 15.93 -0.47 -0.79
N ARG A 16 14.67 -0.92 -0.69
CA ARG A 16 14.03 -1.24 0.57
C ARG A 16 14.65 -2.48 1.22
N ASP A 17 14.86 -3.55 0.45
CA ASP A 17 15.48 -4.79 0.94
C ASP A 17 16.96 -4.58 1.33
N ALA A 18 17.66 -3.65 0.68
CA ALA A 18 19.03 -3.27 1.04
C ALA A 18 19.12 -2.34 2.27
N SER A 19 17.99 -1.79 2.73
CA SER A 19 17.99 -0.82 3.83
C SER A 19 18.02 -1.49 5.20
N GLN A 20 18.86 -0.95 6.09
CA GLN A 20 18.86 -1.32 7.51
C GLN A 20 17.69 -0.70 8.30
N ASP A 21 16.96 0.24 7.70
CA ASP A 21 15.75 0.83 8.26
C ASP A 21 14.52 0.50 7.38
N PRO A 22 13.83 -0.62 7.67
CA PRO A 22 12.72 -1.09 6.85
C PRO A 22 11.46 -0.22 6.95
N MET A 23 11.40 0.71 7.92
CA MET A 23 10.24 1.58 8.17
C MET A 23 10.55 3.08 8.10
N GLY A 24 11.83 3.49 8.03
CA GLY A 24 12.30 4.87 8.11
C GLY A 24 11.69 5.88 7.11
N PRO A 25 11.51 5.55 5.83
CA PRO A 25 10.94 6.47 4.85
C PRO A 25 9.46 6.18 4.54
N LEU A 26 8.75 5.43 5.40
CA LEU A 26 7.33 5.19 5.23
C LEU A 26 6.57 6.48 4.88
N VAL A 27 5.79 6.43 3.80
CA VAL A 27 4.94 7.54 3.36
C VAL A 27 3.48 7.31 3.71
N ALA A 28 3.04 6.05 3.76
CA ALA A 28 1.72 5.69 4.28
C ALA A 28 1.70 4.26 4.83
N SER A 29 0.85 4.00 5.81
CA SER A 29 0.52 2.65 6.24
C SER A 29 -0.86 2.58 6.88
N TRP A 30 -1.50 1.42 6.80
CA TRP A 30 -2.74 1.16 7.51
C TRP A 30 -2.96 -0.33 7.68
N GLU A 31 -3.81 -0.67 8.64
CA GLU A 31 -4.40 -2.00 8.73
C GLU A 31 -5.67 -2.05 7.90
N ALA A 32 -5.93 -3.20 7.27
CA ALA A 32 -7.03 -3.44 6.37
C ALA A 32 -7.64 -4.83 6.62
N SER A 33 -8.95 -4.95 6.41
CA SER A 33 -9.57 -6.25 6.21
C SER A 33 -9.19 -6.83 4.84
N VAL A 34 -9.38 -8.13 4.65
CA VAL A 34 -9.20 -8.77 3.33
C VAL A 34 -10.00 -8.10 2.22
N PHE A 35 -11.16 -7.53 2.55
CA PHE A 35 -12.00 -6.86 1.60
C PHE A 35 -11.50 -5.46 1.25
N SER A 36 -10.94 -4.73 2.22
CA SER A 36 -10.32 -3.42 2.01
C SER A 36 -9.03 -3.49 1.18
N MET A 37 -8.55 -4.68 0.80
CA MET A 37 -7.38 -4.86 -0.07
C MET A 37 -7.71 -5.04 -1.55
N ARG A 38 -8.99 -5.19 -1.92
CA ARG A 38 -9.41 -5.45 -3.32
C ARG A 38 -8.99 -4.38 -4.32
N PHE A 39 -8.71 -3.17 -3.85
CA PHE A 39 -8.15 -2.14 -4.71
C PHE A 39 -6.81 -2.54 -5.34
N LEU A 40 -6.00 -3.38 -4.68
CA LEU A 40 -4.74 -3.87 -5.25
C LEU A 40 -5.00 -4.74 -6.48
N ASP A 41 -6.01 -5.61 -6.42
CA ASP A 41 -6.43 -6.42 -7.58
C ASP A 41 -6.93 -5.52 -8.72
N GLN A 42 -7.62 -4.42 -8.40
CA GLN A 42 -8.10 -3.46 -9.39
C GLN A 42 -6.94 -2.69 -10.03
N LEU A 43 -5.95 -2.26 -9.23
CA LEU A 43 -4.76 -1.58 -9.72
C LEU A 43 -3.92 -2.50 -10.61
N GLU A 44 -3.79 -3.78 -10.25
CA GLU A 44 -3.08 -4.77 -11.04
C GLU A 44 -3.80 -5.05 -12.37
N LYS A 45 -5.12 -5.32 -12.33
CA LYS A 45 -5.93 -5.54 -13.54
C LYS A 45 -5.98 -4.32 -14.45
N GLY A 46 -5.92 -3.11 -13.87
CA GLY A 46 -5.84 -1.85 -14.59
C GLY A 46 -4.46 -1.56 -15.20
N GLY A 47 -3.43 -2.37 -14.88
CA GLY A 47 -2.05 -2.14 -15.33
C GLY A 47 -1.33 -0.98 -14.62
N TRP A 48 -1.91 -0.47 -13.53
CA TRP A 48 -1.34 0.61 -12.72
C TRP A 48 -0.38 0.09 -11.66
N ALA A 49 -0.63 -1.11 -11.14
CA ALA A 49 0.27 -1.83 -10.25
C ALA A 49 0.83 -3.08 -10.92
N LYS A 50 2.04 -3.47 -10.50
CA LYS A 50 2.67 -4.73 -10.85
C LYS A 50 2.96 -5.51 -9.58
N GLN A 51 2.40 -6.71 -9.46
CA GLN A 51 2.72 -7.63 -8.38
C GLN A 51 4.05 -8.33 -8.64
N HIS A 52 4.90 -8.43 -7.62
CA HIS A 52 6.20 -9.10 -7.67
C HIS A 52 6.23 -10.38 -6.83
N SER A 53 5.47 -10.43 -5.73
CA SER A 53 5.37 -11.62 -4.87
C SER A 53 3.92 -11.90 -4.46
N PHE A 54 3.57 -13.19 -4.46
CA PHE A 54 2.26 -13.71 -4.02
C PHE A 54 2.35 -15.03 -3.22
N ASN A 55 3.55 -15.62 -3.08
CA ASN A 55 3.75 -16.93 -2.44
C ASN A 55 4.48 -16.78 -1.09
N GLY A 56 3.84 -16.09 -0.15
CA GLY A 56 4.38 -15.75 1.17
C GLY A 56 4.30 -14.26 1.46
N TYR A 57 4.61 -13.84 2.69
CA TYR A 57 4.59 -12.43 3.09
C TYR A 57 5.99 -11.80 3.04
N PRO A 58 6.12 -10.54 2.61
CA PRO A 58 5.03 -9.67 2.14
C PRO A 58 4.58 -10.01 0.71
N ASN A 59 3.29 -9.79 0.43
CA ASN A 59 2.82 -9.63 -0.93
C ASN A 59 3.24 -8.22 -1.40
N ARG A 60 4.05 -8.16 -2.45
CA ARG A 60 4.70 -6.93 -2.89
C ARG A 60 4.19 -6.47 -4.24
N TYR A 61 3.94 -5.18 -4.33
CA TYR A 61 3.51 -4.48 -5.54
C TYR A 61 4.39 -3.25 -5.78
N THR A 62 4.53 -2.87 -7.05
CA THR A 62 5.02 -1.53 -7.42
C THR A 62 3.96 -0.78 -8.18
N VAL A 63 3.79 0.51 -7.87
CA VAL A 63 2.80 1.39 -8.47
C VAL A 63 3.40 2.78 -8.69
N ARG A 64 2.99 3.50 -9.73
CA ARG A 64 3.42 4.90 -9.92
C ARG A 64 2.74 5.80 -8.90
N ALA A 65 3.48 6.76 -8.34
CA ALA A 65 2.95 7.73 -7.41
C ALA A 65 1.78 8.54 -8.02
N GLY A 66 1.83 8.87 -9.31
CA GLY A 66 0.76 9.59 -10.00
C GLY A 66 -0.56 8.83 -10.06
N ASP A 67 -0.51 7.51 -10.15
CA ASP A 67 -1.71 6.66 -10.17
C ASP A 67 -2.20 6.35 -8.75
N PHE A 68 -1.29 6.30 -7.77
CA PHE A 68 -1.58 5.82 -6.42
C PHE A 68 -1.85 6.93 -5.39
N VAL A 69 -1.09 8.03 -5.41
CA VAL A 69 -1.22 9.12 -4.44
C VAL A 69 -2.63 9.72 -4.44
N PRO A 70 -3.25 10.04 -5.60
CA PRO A 70 -4.63 10.55 -5.62
C PRO A 70 -5.64 9.58 -5.00
N PHE A 71 -5.33 8.28 -4.98
CA PHE A 71 -6.19 7.23 -4.47
C PHE A 71 -6.14 7.09 -2.95
N ILE A 72 -5.04 7.50 -2.31
CA ILE A 72 -4.82 7.29 -0.86
C ILE A 72 -4.66 8.57 -0.05
N ILE A 73 -4.51 9.75 -0.68
CA ILE A 73 -4.16 11.00 0.01
C ILE A 73 -5.21 11.46 1.04
N ASP A 74 -6.48 11.13 0.78
CA ASP A 74 -7.61 11.46 1.65
C ASP A 74 -7.94 10.35 2.67
N GLY A 75 -7.34 9.17 2.50
CA GLY A 75 -7.55 8.01 3.35
C GLY A 75 -7.35 6.70 2.58
N PRO A 76 -7.20 5.57 3.27
CA PRO A 76 -7.17 4.27 2.62
C PRO A 76 -8.47 4.01 1.84
N PRO A 77 -8.39 3.32 0.71
CA PRO A 77 -9.56 2.90 -0.04
C PRO A 77 -10.35 1.86 0.77
N VAL A 78 -11.61 2.17 1.06
CA VAL A 78 -12.53 1.24 1.72
C VAL A 78 -13.69 1.00 0.79
N GLU A 79 -13.90 -0.26 0.37
CA GLU A 79 -15.16 -0.63 -0.27
C GLU A 79 -16.26 -0.67 0.80
N ASP A 80 -17.35 0.07 0.56
CA ASP A 80 -18.55 -0.02 1.39
C ASP A 80 -19.28 -1.34 1.12
N LEU A 81 -18.88 -2.37 1.85
CA LEU A 81 -19.43 -3.72 1.79
C LEU A 81 -20.45 -3.97 2.90
N GLY A 82 -20.97 -2.90 3.52
CA GLY A 82 -21.82 -2.96 4.69
C GLY A 82 -21.05 -3.12 6.01
N PRO A 83 -21.78 -3.19 7.13
CA PRO A 83 -21.21 -3.10 8.47
C PRO A 83 -20.16 -4.20 8.72
N ASN A 84 -19.01 -3.79 9.28
CA ASN A 84 -17.88 -4.63 9.69
C ASN A 84 -17.12 -5.40 8.59
N LYS A 85 -17.35 -5.14 7.30
CA LYS A 85 -16.65 -5.84 6.21
C LYS A 85 -15.49 -5.05 5.61
N GLY A 86 -15.74 -3.80 5.23
CA GLY A 86 -14.69 -2.85 4.85
C GLY A 86 -14.24 -2.08 6.09
N TRP A 87 -13.12 -2.47 6.69
CA TRP A 87 -12.52 -1.68 7.77
C TRP A 87 -11.07 -1.40 7.45
N THR A 88 -10.64 -0.21 7.89
CA THR A 88 -9.23 0.17 7.93
C THR A 88 -8.93 0.83 9.27
N SER A 89 -7.78 0.54 9.85
CA SER A 89 -7.38 1.02 11.18
C SER A 89 -5.91 1.43 11.18
N ARG A 90 -5.44 2.10 12.25
CA ARG A 90 -4.04 2.55 12.42
C ARG A 90 -3.49 3.26 11.18
N VAL A 91 -4.27 4.18 10.63
CA VAL A 91 -3.97 4.90 9.41
C VAL A 91 -2.90 5.96 9.68
N THR A 92 -1.81 5.89 8.92
CA THR A 92 -0.74 6.87 8.85
C THR A 92 -0.58 7.29 7.40
N ILE A 93 -0.74 8.57 7.09
CA ILE A 93 -0.52 9.11 5.75
C ILE A 93 0.30 10.39 5.89
N HIS A 94 1.54 10.37 5.40
CA HIS A 94 2.40 11.53 5.36
C HIS A 94 2.16 12.30 4.06
N ARG A 95 1.13 13.14 4.05
CA ARG A 95 0.70 13.90 2.86
C ARG A 95 1.84 14.71 2.24
N ASP A 96 2.63 15.40 3.07
CA ASP A 96 3.75 16.22 2.60
C ASP A 96 4.78 15.38 1.83
N LYS A 97 5.06 14.16 2.30
CA LYS A 97 5.98 13.24 1.63
C LYS A 97 5.38 12.72 0.33
N LEU A 98 4.10 12.33 0.31
CA LEU A 98 3.43 11.82 -0.89
C LEU A 98 3.33 12.87 -1.99
N LEU A 99 3.01 14.11 -1.64
CA LEU A 99 2.87 15.22 -2.59
C LEU A 99 4.23 15.72 -3.12
N ALA A 100 5.32 15.46 -2.39
CA ALA A 100 6.67 15.77 -2.85
C ALA A 100 7.20 14.77 -3.89
N LEU A 101 6.54 13.61 -4.08
CA LEU A 101 6.99 12.59 -5.01
C LEU A 101 6.59 12.94 -6.46
N PRO A 102 7.52 12.78 -7.43
CA PRO A 102 7.18 12.91 -8.85
C PRO A 102 6.10 11.90 -9.27
N ALA A 103 5.20 12.26 -10.17
CA ALA A 103 4.12 11.36 -10.61
C ALA A 103 4.63 10.03 -11.22
N ASN A 104 5.79 10.03 -11.89
CA ASN A 104 6.38 8.81 -12.46
C ASN A 104 7.28 8.05 -11.46
N HIS A 105 7.36 8.51 -10.21
CA HIS A 105 8.12 7.85 -9.16
C HIS A 105 7.47 6.51 -8.80
N MET A 106 8.28 5.46 -8.67
CA MET A 106 7.78 4.13 -8.31
C MET A 106 7.71 3.98 -6.80
N LEU A 107 6.53 3.63 -6.31
CA LEU A 107 6.26 3.29 -4.93
C LEU A 107 6.27 1.78 -4.77
N THR A 108 6.77 1.30 -3.63
CA THR A 108 6.62 -0.08 -3.20
C THR A 108 5.47 -0.18 -2.22
N VAL A 109 4.52 -1.08 -2.49
CA VAL A 109 3.40 -1.39 -1.60
C VAL A 109 3.58 -2.82 -1.12
N ASP A 110 3.82 -2.98 0.19
CA ASP A 110 3.96 -4.27 0.84
C ASP A 110 2.74 -4.56 1.69
N VAL A 111 2.26 -5.80 1.60
CA VAL A 111 1.09 -6.29 2.32
C VAL A 111 1.50 -7.48 3.18
N TRP A 112 1.40 -7.29 4.49
CA TRP A 112 1.75 -8.28 5.51
C TRP A 112 0.50 -8.84 6.16
N ASP A 113 0.48 -10.14 6.41
CA ASP A 113 -0.53 -10.76 7.25
C ASP A 113 -0.20 -10.53 8.72
N GLN A 114 -1.24 -10.27 9.51
CA GLN A 114 -1.12 -10.07 10.96
C GLN A 114 -1.53 -11.32 11.76
N SER A 115 -1.69 -12.47 11.10
CA SER A 115 -2.00 -13.77 11.74
C SER A 115 -0.82 -14.39 12.47
#